data_AF-A0A5S3TCN4-F1
#
_entry.id   AF-A0A5S3TCN4-F1
#
_cell.length_a   1.000
_cell.length_b   1.000
_cell.length_c   1.000
_cell.angle_alpha   90.00
_cell.angle_beta   90.00
_cell.angle_gamma   90.00
#
_symmetry.space_group_name_H-M   'P 1'
#
loop_
_entity.id
_entity.type
_entity.pdbx_description
1 polymer ?
#
loop_
_entity_poly.entity_id
_entity_poly.type
_entity_poly.pdbx_seq_one_letter_code
_entity_poly.pdbx_strand_id
1 'polypeptide(L)'
;MLKQFLLVSAICFATQTSAKLDTLPEEFSDFSLDRDITISYDDLDMLLDMTVIDLGRSDRRFRKSKANIGTRMRAHKNNDTALEANRFFYEEVTTSKLKEGFHKVRVSLEKVPDQVPLNALVLDEQLAYWLNLYTTALLEKLIEHYPVIDTQELLFGEQSILDEEFIHVAGYQLSLNDIQHNIVFKKFGKNKPIVMYGFHQGNIGSPNLRKEAYKGPEVYHQLVENGEEFVNSNRGMQVKGKNKLYLSLYYKQTEALFDDFENQLKNHIEDYTEGDLKNSVELADNFQLSIDDWGINDLYRTERTFGASTATNRAALLNAVASASGDVGVGAVNSSYISDAFMERTVEFGRFPPEVWEKLKQLNTKRKENRGSVKIKDIDSNN
;
A
#
# COMPACT_ATOMS: atom_id res chain seq x y z
N MET A 1 30.89 25.34 39.74
CA MET A 1 31.01 23.89 39.49
C MET A 1 29.79 23.45 38.70
N LEU A 2 29.94 23.42 37.38
CA LEU A 2 28.91 23.07 36.40
C LEU A 2 28.85 21.54 36.29
N LYS A 3 27.68 20.92 36.52
CA LYS A 3 27.47 19.51 36.16
C LYS A 3 26.67 19.48 34.85
N GLN A 4 27.37 19.12 33.78
CA GLN A 4 26.81 18.79 32.48
C GLN A 4 25.95 17.53 32.61
N PHE A 5 24.66 17.64 32.29
CA PHE A 5 23.85 16.50 31.88
C PHE A 5 24.01 16.34 30.38
N LEU A 6 24.68 15.26 29.99
CA LEU A 6 24.80 14.81 28.60
C LEU A 6 23.45 14.19 28.22
N LEU A 7 22.62 14.97 27.52
CA LEU A 7 21.40 14.50 26.89
C LEU A 7 21.81 13.84 25.58
N VAL A 8 21.82 12.50 25.53
CA VAL A 8 21.99 11.75 24.28
C VAL A 8 20.70 11.88 23.49
N SER A 9 20.63 12.94 22.69
CA SER A 9 19.67 13.06 21.60
C SER A 9 20.09 12.07 20.52
N ALA A 10 19.41 10.94 20.43
CA ALA A 10 19.46 10.08 19.26
C ALA A 10 18.73 10.82 18.13
N ILE A 11 19.47 11.64 17.40
CA ILE A 11 19.04 12.23 16.14
C ILE A 11 19.00 11.07 15.14
N CYS A 12 17.81 10.49 14.95
CA CYS A 12 17.53 9.70 13.76
C CYS A 12 17.62 10.64 12.56
N PHE A 13 18.80 10.72 11.95
CA PHE A 13 18.93 11.18 10.59
C PHE A 13 18.14 10.20 9.72
N ALA A 14 16.93 10.61 9.32
CA ALA A 14 16.34 10.07 8.11
C ALA A 14 17.29 10.49 6.98
N THR A 15 18.16 9.58 6.56
CA THR A 15 18.91 9.75 5.33
C THR A 15 17.88 9.88 4.22
N GLN A 16 17.86 11.04 3.56
CA GLN A 16 17.21 11.16 2.26
C GLN A 16 17.94 10.18 1.33
N THR A 17 17.37 8.99 1.17
CA THR A 17 17.88 7.97 0.26
C THR A 17 17.60 8.45 -1.16
N SER A 18 18.68 8.68 -1.90
CA SER A 18 18.64 9.15 -3.28
C SER A 18 18.20 8.01 -4.18
N ALA A 19 16.92 7.99 -4.52
CA ALA A 19 16.39 7.15 -5.57
C ALA A 19 16.93 7.61 -6.94
N LYS A 20 17.32 6.68 -7.82
CA LYS A 20 18.27 6.90 -8.92
C LYS A 20 17.69 7.61 -10.15
N LEU A 21 16.36 7.71 -10.26
CA LEU A 21 15.73 8.52 -11.31
C LEU A 21 15.73 10.02 -10.95
N ASP A 22 16.82 10.69 -11.33
CA ASP A 22 16.96 12.15 -11.20
C ASP A 22 15.90 12.91 -12.03
N THR A 23 15.47 12.34 -13.17
CA THR A 23 14.45 12.93 -14.06
C THR A 23 13.43 11.88 -14.51
N LEU A 24 12.16 12.27 -14.59
CA LEU A 24 11.07 11.39 -15.04
C LEU A 24 11.28 11.06 -16.53
N PRO A 25 11.32 9.77 -16.93
CA PRO A 25 11.45 9.36 -18.32
C PRO A 25 10.31 9.88 -19.19
N GLU A 26 10.58 10.12 -20.47
CA GLU A 26 9.59 10.62 -21.43
C GLU A 26 8.40 9.64 -21.57
N GLU A 27 8.65 8.34 -21.41
CA GLU A 27 7.66 7.27 -21.43
C GLU A 27 6.64 7.37 -20.29
N PHE A 28 7.02 8.00 -19.18
CA PHE A 28 6.18 8.22 -18.00
C PHE A 28 5.69 9.66 -17.89
N SER A 29 6.07 10.52 -18.85
CA SER A 29 5.69 11.94 -18.91
C SER A 29 4.23 12.16 -19.34
N ASP A 30 3.81 13.43 -19.35
CA ASP A 30 2.43 13.80 -19.63
C ASP A 30 2.16 13.89 -21.12
N PHE A 31 1.44 12.90 -21.66
CA PHE A 31 0.57 13.08 -22.84
C PHE A 31 -0.73 12.29 -22.63
N SER A 32 -1.85 12.83 -23.10
CA SER A 32 -3.18 12.25 -22.90
C SER A 32 -4.06 12.62 -24.08
N LEU A 33 -4.55 11.65 -24.84
CA LEU A 33 -5.50 11.90 -25.93
C LEU A 33 -6.57 10.80 -26.12
N ASP A 34 -6.52 9.68 -25.40
CA ASP A 34 -7.51 8.61 -25.57
C ASP A 34 -8.14 8.17 -24.24
N ARG A 35 -9.42 8.50 -24.05
CA ARG A 35 -10.19 8.12 -22.85
C ARG A 35 -10.73 6.70 -22.92
N ASP A 36 -10.59 6.03 -24.08
CA ASP A 36 -11.20 4.72 -24.30
C ASP A 36 -10.31 3.56 -23.85
N ILE A 37 -9.04 3.82 -23.48
CA ILE A 37 -8.12 2.77 -23.05
C ILE A 37 -8.18 2.63 -21.53
N THR A 38 -8.78 1.55 -21.06
CA THR A 38 -8.89 1.17 -19.64
C THR A 38 -8.19 -0.17 -19.40
N ILE A 39 -7.46 -0.26 -18.29
CA ILE A 39 -6.81 -1.50 -17.83
C ILE A 39 -7.78 -2.23 -16.90
N SER A 40 -7.99 -3.52 -17.16
CA SER A 40 -8.71 -4.41 -16.23
C SER A 40 -7.79 -4.88 -15.10
N TYR A 41 -8.34 -4.79 -13.90
CA TYR A 41 -7.73 -5.25 -12.65
C TYR A 41 -8.56 -6.35 -11.99
N ASP A 42 -9.44 -7.05 -12.74
CA ASP A 42 -10.36 -8.06 -12.18
C ASP A 42 -9.64 -9.20 -11.45
N ASP A 43 -8.42 -9.51 -11.89
CA ASP A 43 -7.53 -10.49 -11.24
C ASP A 43 -7.04 -10.02 -9.87
N LEU A 44 -6.61 -8.75 -9.79
CA LEU A 44 -6.16 -8.12 -8.55
C LEU A 44 -7.35 -7.89 -7.60
N ASP A 45 -8.49 -7.42 -8.11
CA ASP A 45 -9.73 -7.28 -7.33
C ASP A 45 -10.09 -8.60 -6.63
N MET A 46 -10.07 -9.70 -7.38
CA MET A 46 -10.39 -11.01 -6.81
C MET A 46 -9.36 -11.46 -5.75
N LEU A 47 -8.06 -11.26 -6.01
CA LEU A 47 -7.03 -11.61 -5.04
C LEU A 47 -7.18 -10.76 -3.76
N LEU A 48 -7.40 -9.46 -3.88
CA LEU A 48 -7.57 -8.57 -2.74
C LEU A 48 -8.86 -8.91 -1.97
N ASP A 49 -9.98 -9.15 -2.63
CA ASP A 49 -11.23 -9.53 -1.96
C ASP A 49 -11.10 -10.84 -1.18
N MET A 50 -10.37 -11.83 -1.73
CA MET A 50 -10.13 -13.12 -1.05
C MET A 50 -9.15 -13.03 0.12
N THR A 51 -8.23 -12.07 0.10
CA THR A 51 -7.08 -12.04 1.04
C THR A 51 -7.14 -10.92 2.05
N VAL A 52 -7.92 -9.88 1.79
CA VAL A 52 -8.07 -8.69 2.63
C VAL A 52 -9.38 -8.76 3.42
N ILE A 53 -9.30 -8.56 4.72
CA ILE A 53 -10.45 -8.37 5.61
C ILE A 53 -10.62 -6.89 5.85
N ASP A 54 -11.81 -6.40 5.52
CA ASP A 54 -12.21 -5.02 5.75
C ASP A 54 -12.79 -4.92 7.16
N LEU A 55 -12.14 -4.13 8.01
CA LEU A 55 -12.60 -3.88 9.37
C LEU A 55 -13.55 -2.67 9.45
N GLY A 56 -13.74 -1.95 8.33
CA GLY A 56 -14.53 -0.74 8.25
C GLY A 56 -13.83 0.49 8.85
N ARG A 57 -14.59 1.59 8.93
CA ARG A 57 -14.10 2.85 9.53
C ARG A 57 -13.83 2.67 11.02
N SER A 58 -12.80 3.35 11.50
CA SER A 58 -12.44 3.40 12.92
C SER A 58 -13.61 3.86 13.79
N ASP A 59 -13.94 3.06 14.80
CA ASP A 59 -14.82 3.47 15.91
C ASP A 59 -14.03 4.09 17.07
N ARG A 60 -12.71 4.24 16.88
CA ARG A 60 -11.73 4.78 17.81
C ARG A 60 -11.69 4.06 19.17
N ARG A 61 -12.20 2.83 19.28
CA ARG A 61 -12.14 2.02 20.50
C ARG A 61 -10.76 1.37 20.63
N PHE A 62 -10.23 1.39 21.85
CA PHE A 62 -8.98 0.71 22.18
C PHE A 62 -9.25 -0.70 22.72
N ARG A 63 -8.31 -1.61 22.49
CA ARG A 63 -8.36 -2.95 23.07
C ARG A 63 -8.11 -2.90 24.58
N LYS A 64 -9.03 -3.44 25.37
CA LYS A 64 -8.85 -3.58 26.82
C LYS A 64 -7.71 -4.57 27.12
N SER A 65 -6.76 -4.15 27.95
CA SER A 65 -5.69 -5.03 28.43
C SER A 65 -6.28 -6.17 29.28
N LYS A 66 -5.93 -7.42 28.97
CA LYS A 66 -6.24 -8.59 29.80
C LYS A 66 -5.00 -8.94 30.64
N ALA A 67 -5.19 -9.21 31.93
CA ALA A 67 -4.10 -9.62 32.80
C ALA A 67 -3.67 -11.06 32.49
N ASN A 68 -2.39 -11.27 32.17
CA ASN A 68 -1.84 -12.62 32.06
C ASN A 68 -1.64 -13.20 33.46
N ILE A 69 -2.25 -14.36 33.73
CA ILE A 69 -2.04 -15.11 34.97
C ILE A 69 -0.75 -15.94 34.80
N GLY A 70 0.16 -15.87 35.77
CA GLY A 70 1.28 -16.81 35.87
C GLY A 70 2.61 -16.42 35.20
N THR A 71 2.76 -15.23 34.62
CA THR A 71 4.06 -14.73 34.14
C THR A 71 4.13 -13.19 34.18
N ARG A 72 5.25 -12.63 34.67
CA ARG A 72 5.49 -11.17 34.70
C ARG A 72 5.93 -10.60 33.36
N MET A 73 6.28 -11.45 32.40
CA MET A 73 6.62 -11.04 31.03
C MET A 73 5.34 -10.69 30.25
N ARG A 74 5.39 -9.61 29.49
CA ARG A 74 4.33 -9.16 28.60
C ARG A 74 4.95 -8.83 27.25
N ALA A 75 4.39 -9.37 26.17
CA ALA A 75 4.68 -8.84 24.84
C ALA A 75 4.17 -7.40 24.77
N HIS A 76 4.95 -6.48 24.22
CA HIS A 76 4.49 -5.12 23.94
C HIS A 76 3.34 -5.21 22.93
N LYS A 77 2.22 -4.55 23.22
CA LYS A 77 1.08 -4.49 22.29
C LYS A 77 0.56 -3.06 22.27
N ASN A 78 0.50 -2.46 21.09
CA ASN A 78 -0.25 -1.23 20.91
C ASN A 78 -1.74 -1.58 21.09
N ASN A 79 -2.40 -0.93 22.06
CA ASN A 79 -3.82 -1.19 22.34
C ASN A 79 -4.72 -0.15 21.67
N ASP A 80 -4.16 1.01 21.32
CA ASP A 80 -4.91 2.12 20.75
C ASP A 80 -5.27 1.83 19.27
N THR A 81 -4.40 1.08 18.58
CA THR A 81 -4.50 0.76 17.15
C THR A 81 -4.80 -0.72 16.85
N ALA A 82 -4.90 -1.58 17.87
CA ALA A 82 -5.04 -3.03 17.69
C ALA A 82 -6.26 -3.47 16.88
N LEU A 83 -7.32 -2.66 16.87
CA LEU A 83 -8.60 -2.92 16.19
C LEU A 83 -8.76 -2.08 14.92
N GLU A 84 -7.73 -1.32 14.56
CA GLU A 84 -7.72 -0.42 13.40
C GLU A 84 -7.11 -1.12 12.19
N ALA A 85 -7.33 -0.54 11.01
CA ALA A 85 -6.78 -0.98 9.72
C ALA A 85 -7.30 -2.33 9.21
N ASN A 86 -7.38 -2.48 7.89
CA ASN A 86 -7.71 -3.74 7.25
C ASN A 86 -6.61 -4.79 7.51
N ARG A 87 -7.01 -6.06 7.49
CA ARG A 87 -6.11 -7.20 7.76
C ARG A 87 -5.86 -7.99 6.48
N PHE A 88 -4.69 -8.60 6.38
CA PHE A 88 -4.31 -9.47 5.26
C PHE A 88 -3.98 -10.87 5.79
N PHE A 89 -4.50 -11.91 5.13
CA PHE A 89 -4.29 -13.32 5.49
C PHE A 89 -2.90 -13.83 5.04
N TYR A 90 -1.82 -13.36 5.68
CA TYR A 90 -0.46 -13.74 5.28
C TYR A 90 -0.19 -15.24 5.41
N GLU A 91 -0.68 -15.89 6.47
CA GLU A 91 -0.46 -17.33 6.72
C GLU A 91 -1.07 -18.20 5.61
N GLU A 92 -2.32 -17.93 5.24
CA GLU A 92 -3.03 -18.64 4.19
C GLU A 92 -2.43 -18.37 2.81
N VAL A 93 -2.07 -17.12 2.51
CA VAL A 93 -1.49 -16.77 1.20
C VAL A 93 -0.12 -17.39 1.02
N THR A 94 0.73 -17.38 2.05
CA THR A 94 2.09 -17.95 2.00
C THR A 94 2.06 -19.46 1.76
N THR A 95 1.06 -20.17 2.31
CA THR A 95 0.94 -21.62 2.22
C THR A 95 0.25 -22.09 0.92
N SER A 96 -0.52 -21.22 0.29
CA SER A 96 -1.35 -21.55 -0.87
C SER A 96 -0.74 -21.09 -2.20
N LYS A 97 -1.35 -21.49 -3.32
CA LYS A 97 -0.99 -20.99 -4.66
C LYS A 97 -1.30 -19.50 -4.84
N LEU A 98 -1.99 -18.85 -3.90
CA LEU A 98 -2.30 -17.42 -3.97
C LEU A 98 -1.03 -16.57 -3.98
N LYS A 99 0.06 -17.02 -3.35
CA LYS A 99 1.38 -16.39 -3.45
C LYS A 99 1.84 -16.23 -4.91
N GLU A 100 1.68 -17.28 -5.73
CA GLU A 100 2.01 -17.21 -7.16
C GLU A 100 1.07 -16.27 -7.92
N GLY A 101 -0.16 -16.09 -7.41
CA GLY A 101 -1.14 -15.14 -7.94
C GLY A 101 -0.59 -13.71 -7.96
N PHE A 102 -0.13 -13.21 -6.82
CA PHE A 102 0.44 -11.86 -6.72
C PHE A 102 1.64 -11.66 -7.66
N HIS A 103 2.54 -12.65 -7.71
CA HIS A 103 3.67 -12.63 -8.65
C HIS A 103 3.23 -12.53 -10.12
N LYS A 104 2.26 -13.37 -10.53
CA LYS A 104 1.70 -13.35 -11.90
C LYS A 104 1.03 -12.03 -12.23
N VAL A 105 0.28 -11.46 -11.28
CA VAL A 105 -0.38 -10.14 -11.44
C VAL A 105 0.67 -9.05 -11.64
N ARG A 106 1.72 -8.99 -10.80
CA ARG A 106 2.82 -8.02 -10.95
C ARG A 106 3.48 -8.14 -12.33
N VAL A 107 3.92 -9.34 -12.71
CA VAL A 107 4.58 -9.57 -14.01
C VAL A 107 3.65 -9.23 -15.19
N SER A 108 2.34 -9.41 -15.04
CA SER A 108 1.36 -9.00 -16.04
C SER A 108 1.22 -7.47 -16.13
N LEU A 109 1.24 -6.74 -15.00
CA LEU A 109 1.24 -5.28 -14.96
C LEU A 109 2.52 -4.67 -15.56
N GLU A 110 3.67 -5.31 -15.34
CA GLU A 110 4.96 -4.91 -15.92
C GLU A 110 4.97 -4.95 -17.46
N LYS A 111 4.16 -5.83 -18.06
CA LYS A 111 4.04 -5.99 -19.53
C LYS A 111 3.04 -5.03 -20.18
N VAL A 112 2.24 -4.30 -19.41
CA VAL A 112 1.26 -3.33 -19.96
C VAL A 112 1.92 -2.29 -20.89
N PRO A 113 3.06 -1.66 -20.52
CA PRO A 113 3.75 -0.69 -21.37
C PRO A 113 4.19 -1.23 -22.74
N ASP A 114 4.43 -2.55 -22.86
CA ASP A 114 4.82 -3.18 -24.12
C ASP A 114 3.66 -3.20 -25.13
N GLN A 115 2.42 -3.20 -24.63
CA GLN A 115 1.20 -3.22 -25.42
C GLN A 115 0.69 -1.80 -25.70
N VAL A 116 0.67 -0.96 -24.66
CA VAL A 116 0.23 0.43 -24.70
C VAL A 116 1.22 1.29 -23.91
N PRO A 117 1.87 2.29 -24.51
CA PRO A 117 2.78 3.14 -23.75
C PRO A 117 1.97 3.93 -22.69
N LEU A 118 2.53 4.07 -21.48
CA LEU A 118 1.80 4.68 -20.36
C LEU A 118 1.40 6.13 -20.63
N ASN A 119 2.20 6.86 -21.41
CA ASN A 119 1.89 8.21 -21.88
C ASN A 119 0.74 8.30 -22.93
N ALA A 120 0.11 7.19 -23.31
CA ALA A 120 -1.12 7.21 -24.10
C ALA A 120 -2.38 7.15 -23.23
N LEU A 121 -2.25 6.70 -21.98
CA LEU A 121 -3.35 6.58 -21.03
C LEU A 121 -3.70 7.95 -20.44
N VAL A 122 -4.95 8.12 -20.00
CA VAL A 122 -5.33 9.30 -19.22
C VAL A 122 -4.61 9.32 -17.87
N LEU A 123 -4.39 10.50 -17.31
CA LEU A 123 -3.63 10.68 -16.07
C LEU A 123 -4.17 9.84 -14.90
N ASP A 124 -5.49 9.72 -14.79
CA ASP A 124 -6.13 9.00 -13.70
C ASP A 124 -5.90 7.48 -13.83
N GLU A 125 -5.89 6.97 -15.07
CA GLU A 125 -5.54 5.57 -15.38
C GLU A 125 -4.06 5.29 -15.13
N GLN A 126 -3.18 6.25 -15.45
CA GLN A 126 -1.75 6.15 -15.11
C GLN A 126 -1.55 6.07 -13.59
N LEU A 127 -2.26 6.90 -12.82
CA LEU A 127 -2.20 6.86 -11.36
C LEU A 127 -2.68 5.51 -10.81
N ALA A 128 -3.84 5.02 -11.28
CA ALA A 128 -4.37 3.72 -10.91
C ALA A 128 -3.36 2.58 -11.20
N TYR A 129 -2.74 2.61 -12.37
CA TYR A 129 -1.68 1.65 -12.74
C TYR A 129 -0.51 1.65 -11.74
N TRP A 130 0.04 2.82 -11.41
CA TRP A 130 1.18 2.91 -10.50
C TRP A 130 0.84 2.48 -9.09
N LEU A 131 -0.33 2.85 -8.59
CA LEU A 131 -0.80 2.43 -7.27
C LEU A 131 -0.98 0.91 -7.19
N ASN A 132 -1.63 0.32 -8.20
CA ASN A 132 -1.85 -1.14 -8.24
C ASN A 132 -0.56 -1.92 -8.39
N LEU A 133 0.37 -1.45 -9.22
CA LEU A 133 1.69 -2.06 -9.37
C LEU A 133 2.47 -2.02 -8.05
N TYR A 134 2.49 -0.85 -7.38
CA TYR A 134 3.11 -0.71 -6.07
C TYR A 134 2.47 -1.66 -5.04
N THR A 135 1.15 -1.64 -4.89
CA THR A 135 0.44 -2.48 -3.91
C THR A 135 0.71 -3.96 -4.15
N THR A 136 0.65 -4.42 -5.40
CA THR A 136 0.90 -5.83 -5.75
C THR A 136 2.34 -6.22 -5.45
N ALA A 137 3.31 -5.40 -5.86
CA ALA A 137 4.72 -5.67 -5.67
C ALA A 137 5.14 -5.63 -4.19
N LEU A 138 4.56 -4.72 -3.40
CA LEU A 138 4.77 -4.68 -1.95
C LEU A 138 4.21 -5.94 -1.27
N LEU A 139 2.98 -6.34 -1.61
CA LEU A 139 2.38 -7.55 -1.04
C LEU A 139 3.20 -8.79 -1.38
N GLU A 140 3.67 -8.93 -2.62
CA GLU A 140 4.58 -10.02 -3.02
C GLU A 140 5.81 -10.09 -2.11
N LYS A 141 6.49 -8.96 -1.88
CA LYS A 141 7.65 -8.90 -0.98
C LYS A 141 7.29 -9.23 0.47
N LEU A 142 6.19 -8.70 1.00
CA LEU A 142 5.76 -9.00 2.36
C LEU A 142 5.44 -10.49 2.54
N ILE A 143 4.80 -11.13 1.56
CA ILE A 143 4.52 -12.57 1.55
C ILE A 143 5.82 -13.38 1.49
N GLU A 144 6.83 -12.93 0.75
CA GLU A 144 8.15 -13.61 0.68
C GLU A 144 8.90 -13.59 2.01
N HIS A 145 8.78 -12.49 2.76
CA HIS A 145 9.47 -12.31 4.03
C HIS A 145 8.68 -12.81 5.24
N TYR A 146 7.39 -13.15 5.08
CA TYR A 146 6.56 -13.67 6.16
C TYR A 146 7.13 -14.99 6.74
N PRO A 147 7.16 -15.19 8.08
CA PRO A 147 6.56 -14.37 9.13
C PRO A 147 7.42 -13.19 9.61
N VAL A 148 6.80 -12.00 9.69
CA VAL A 148 7.39 -10.76 10.23
C VAL A 148 6.44 -10.15 11.26
N ILE A 149 6.93 -9.76 12.44
CA ILE A 149 6.10 -9.16 13.49
C ILE A 149 6.08 -7.63 13.35
N ASP A 150 7.23 -7.05 13.03
CA ASP A 150 7.49 -5.63 12.97
C ASP A 150 8.15 -5.33 11.62
N THR A 151 7.52 -4.49 10.81
CA THR A 151 7.97 -4.20 9.45
C THR A 151 9.00 -3.07 9.42
N GLN A 152 9.31 -2.40 10.53
CA GLN A 152 10.16 -1.21 10.53
C GLN A 152 11.55 -1.50 9.95
N GLU A 153 12.20 -2.58 10.41
CA GLU A 153 13.52 -2.98 9.93
C GLU A 153 13.47 -3.46 8.47
N LEU A 154 12.37 -4.11 8.07
CA LEU A 154 12.18 -4.58 6.69
C LEU A 154 12.01 -3.43 5.71
N LEU A 155 11.35 -2.34 6.12
CA LEU A 155 11.02 -1.19 5.27
C LEU A 155 12.06 -0.06 5.33
N PHE A 156 12.75 0.11 6.46
CA PHE A 156 13.66 1.24 6.69
C PHE A 156 15.01 0.83 7.29
N GLY A 157 15.33 -0.46 7.30
CA GLY A 157 16.66 -0.96 7.64
C GLY A 157 17.66 -0.86 6.49
N GLU A 158 18.88 -1.34 6.73
CA GLU A 158 19.98 -1.29 5.76
C GLU A 158 19.69 -2.09 4.47
N GLN A 159 18.84 -3.12 4.56
CA GLN A 159 18.41 -3.97 3.45
C GLN A 159 16.91 -3.80 3.20
N SER A 160 16.47 -2.54 3.06
CA SER A 160 15.07 -2.23 2.83
C SER A 160 14.54 -2.86 1.55
N ILE A 161 13.37 -3.53 1.65
CA ILE A 161 12.65 -4.04 0.48
C ILE A 161 12.10 -2.91 -0.41
N LEU A 162 12.01 -1.67 0.13
CA LEU A 162 11.50 -0.51 -0.61
C LEU A 162 12.52 0.01 -1.63
N ASP A 163 13.81 -0.21 -1.37
CA ASP A 163 14.94 0.24 -2.20
C ASP A 163 15.40 -0.83 -3.22
N GLU A 164 14.87 -2.05 -3.15
CA GLU A 164 15.23 -3.13 -4.07
C GLU A 164 14.68 -2.84 -5.48
N GLU A 165 15.55 -2.80 -6.49
CA GLU A 165 15.17 -2.67 -7.90
C GLU A 165 14.77 -4.04 -8.48
N PHE A 166 13.51 -4.44 -8.36
CA PHE A 166 13.00 -5.71 -8.90
C PHE A 166 11.85 -5.56 -9.90
N ILE A 167 11.26 -4.37 -9.97
CA ILE A 167 10.11 -4.09 -10.84
C ILE A 167 10.64 -3.64 -12.21
N HIS A 168 10.11 -4.21 -13.29
CA HIS A 168 10.58 -3.91 -14.65
C HIS A 168 9.46 -3.27 -15.49
N VAL A 169 9.56 -1.99 -15.82
CA VAL A 169 8.53 -1.25 -16.56
C VAL A 169 9.15 -0.48 -17.71
N ALA A 170 8.67 -0.72 -18.94
CA ALA A 170 9.13 -0.02 -20.16
C ALA A 170 10.67 -0.01 -20.34
N GLY A 171 11.36 -1.06 -19.89
CA GLY A 171 12.83 -1.19 -19.95
C GLY A 171 13.60 -0.58 -18.77
N TYR A 172 12.91 0.02 -17.80
CA TYR A 172 13.50 0.55 -16.56
C TYR A 172 13.35 -0.46 -15.42
N GLN A 173 14.42 -0.63 -14.64
CA GLN A 173 14.37 -1.29 -13.34
C GLN A 173 14.00 -0.26 -12.28
N LEU A 174 12.97 -0.56 -11.49
CA LEU A 174 12.37 0.35 -10.52
C LEU A 174 12.27 -0.33 -9.17
N SER A 175 12.49 0.46 -8.12
CA SER A 175 12.15 0.11 -6.75
C SER A 175 10.73 0.59 -6.38
N LEU A 176 10.22 0.13 -5.23
CA LEU A 176 8.95 0.65 -4.69
C LEU A 176 9.07 2.16 -4.36
N ASN A 177 10.22 2.59 -3.85
CA ASN A 177 10.51 4.00 -3.60
C ASN A 177 10.57 4.83 -4.88
N ASP A 178 11.05 4.27 -6.00
CA ASP A 178 10.99 4.96 -7.30
C ASP A 178 9.54 5.20 -7.75
N ILE A 179 8.67 4.19 -7.62
CA ILE A 179 7.26 4.35 -7.97
C ILE A 179 6.60 5.42 -7.09
N GLN A 180 6.80 5.35 -5.78
CA GLN A 180 6.16 6.27 -4.84
C GLN A 180 6.70 7.71 -4.98
N HIS A 181 8.00 7.89 -4.80
CA HIS A 181 8.61 9.21 -4.68
C HIS A 181 9.00 9.82 -6.03
N ASN A 182 9.61 9.04 -6.93
CA ASN A 182 10.12 9.57 -8.19
C ASN A 182 9.07 9.68 -9.29
N ILE A 183 8.06 8.81 -9.28
CA ILE A 183 7.01 8.81 -10.29
C ILE A 183 5.76 9.49 -9.73
N VAL A 184 5.12 8.90 -8.72
CA VAL A 184 3.79 9.35 -8.30
C VAL A 184 3.82 10.70 -7.58
N PHE A 185 4.71 10.89 -6.61
CA PHE A 185 4.77 12.16 -5.87
C PHE A 185 5.20 13.33 -6.76
N LYS A 186 6.17 13.14 -7.66
CA LYS A 186 6.60 14.18 -8.60
C LYS A 186 5.52 14.53 -9.62
N LYS A 187 4.78 13.54 -10.14
CA LYS A 187 3.79 13.74 -11.22
C LYS A 187 2.41 14.17 -10.72
N PHE A 188 1.89 13.50 -9.70
CA PHE A 188 0.52 13.70 -9.21
C PHE A 188 0.48 14.42 -7.85
N GLY A 189 1.48 14.15 -7.01
CA GLY A 189 1.48 14.50 -5.60
C GLY A 189 1.54 15.99 -5.28
N LYS A 190 2.34 16.77 -6.02
CA LYS A 190 2.48 18.23 -5.78
C LYS A 190 1.16 19.01 -5.88
N ASN A 191 0.27 18.60 -6.79
CA ASN A 191 -1.04 19.23 -6.94
C ASN A 191 -2.12 18.52 -6.11
N LYS A 192 -1.96 17.22 -5.83
CA LYS A 192 -2.96 16.40 -5.16
C LYS A 192 -2.30 15.52 -4.09
N PRO A 193 -2.04 16.05 -2.88
CA PRO A 193 -1.41 15.28 -1.80
C PRO A 193 -2.17 14.02 -1.39
N ILE A 194 -3.47 13.93 -1.70
CA ILE A 194 -4.32 12.75 -1.45
C ILE A 194 -3.73 11.43 -1.98
N VAL A 195 -2.85 11.48 -3.00
CA VAL A 195 -2.18 10.27 -3.52
C VAL A 195 -1.37 9.52 -2.47
N MET A 196 -0.98 10.17 -1.36
CA MET A 196 -0.31 9.50 -0.25
C MET A 196 -1.12 8.29 0.26
N TYR A 197 -2.44 8.41 0.35
CA TYR A 197 -3.28 7.34 0.93
C TYR A 197 -3.42 6.11 0.03
N GLY A 198 -2.79 6.14 -1.15
CA GLY A 198 -2.63 4.98 -2.03
C GLY A 198 -1.48 4.05 -1.63
N PHE A 199 -0.54 4.52 -0.80
CA PHE A 199 0.69 3.81 -0.45
C PHE A 199 0.59 3.17 0.94
N HIS A 200 -0.15 2.06 1.02
CA HIS A 200 -0.11 1.15 2.17
C HIS A 200 1.27 0.48 2.29
N GLN A 201 1.74 0.22 3.52
CA GLN A 201 3.10 -0.28 3.77
C GLN A 201 3.17 -1.65 4.45
N GLY A 202 2.06 -2.38 4.56
CA GLY A 202 2.03 -3.68 5.24
C GLY A 202 1.94 -3.61 6.76
N ASN A 203 1.86 -2.40 7.33
CA ASN A 203 1.76 -2.18 8.76
C ASN A 203 0.49 -1.42 9.14
N ILE A 204 0.07 -1.63 10.39
CA ILE A 204 -1.16 -1.04 10.95
C ILE A 204 -1.10 0.50 10.90
N GLY A 205 0.07 1.11 11.07
CA GLY A 205 0.28 2.56 11.12
C GLY A 205 0.22 3.30 9.78
N SER A 206 0.19 2.59 8.65
CA SER A 206 0.14 3.14 7.27
C SER A 206 -1.30 3.26 6.75
N PRO A 207 -1.61 3.92 5.61
CA PRO A 207 -2.95 3.98 5.03
C PRO A 207 -3.58 2.60 4.78
N ASN A 208 -4.90 2.53 4.65
CA ASN A 208 -5.61 1.24 4.57
C ASN A 208 -5.33 0.46 3.27
N LEU A 209 -5.16 -0.86 3.39
CA LEU A 209 -5.16 -1.77 2.24
C LEU A 209 -6.62 -2.01 1.79
N ARG A 210 -6.93 -1.66 0.55
CA ARG A 210 -8.27 -1.84 -0.03
C ARG A 210 -8.51 -3.30 -0.44
N LYS A 211 -9.78 -3.71 -0.46
CA LYS A 211 -10.24 -5.01 -1.00
C LYS A 211 -10.35 -5.04 -2.52
N GLU A 212 -10.15 -3.90 -3.15
CA GLU A 212 -10.26 -3.71 -4.59
C GLU A 212 -9.05 -2.90 -5.06
N ALA A 213 -8.69 -3.12 -6.32
CA ALA A 213 -7.70 -2.37 -7.04
C ALA A 213 -8.20 -0.95 -7.34
N TYR A 214 -7.25 -0.05 -7.56
CA TYR A 214 -7.53 1.28 -8.06
C TYR A 214 -7.99 1.25 -9.52
N LYS A 215 -9.01 2.01 -9.87
CA LYS A 215 -9.53 2.09 -11.25
C LYS A 215 -9.43 3.53 -11.73
N GLY A 216 -8.97 3.78 -12.96
CA GLY A 216 -8.73 5.16 -13.42
C GLY A 216 -9.91 6.11 -13.22
N PRO A 217 -11.14 5.76 -13.61
CA PRO A 217 -12.30 6.62 -13.41
C PRO A 217 -12.64 6.95 -11.94
N GLU A 218 -12.19 6.13 -10.99
CA GLU A 218 -12.58 6.19 -9.57
C GLU A 218 -11.39 6.45 -8.63
N VAL A 219 -10.16 6.49 -9.15
CA VAL A 219 -8.92 6.47 -8.34
C VAL A 219 -8.89 7.56 -7.28
N TYR A 220 -9.29 8.78 -7.60
CA TYR A 220 -9.31 9.87 -6.62
C TYR A 220 -10.41 9.70 -5.58
N HIS A 221 -11.56 9.14 -5.95
CA HIS A 221 -12.61 8.81 -4.99
C HIS A 221 -12.12 7.74 -4.01
N GLN A 222 -11.49 6.68 -4.52
CA GLN A 222 -10.90 5.61 -3.71
C GLN A 222 -9.79 6.15 -2.78
N LEU A 223 -8.97 7.08 -3.26
CA LEU A 223 -7.95 7.75 -2.44
C LEU A 223 -8.55 8.65 -1.35
N VAL A 224 -9.64 9.38 -1.65
CA VAL A 224 -10.38 10.19 -0.67
C VAL A 224 -10.97 9.32 0.42
N GLU A 225 -11.62 8.20 0.07
CA GLU A 225 -12.16 7.25 1.04
C GLU A 225 -11.08 6.72 1.99
N ASN A 226 -9.92 6.34 1.44
CA ASN A 226 -8.77 5.91 2.25
C ASN A 226 -8.23 7.03 3.13
N GLY A 227 -8.20 8.28 2.63
CA GLY A 227 -7.78 9.45 3.38
C GLY A 227 -8.70 9.78 4.54
N GLU A 228 -10.01 9.81 4.30
CA GLU A 228 -11.03 9.99 5.34
C GLU A 228 -10.93 8.90 6.41
N GLU A 229 -10.82 7.62 6.02
CA GLU A 229 -10.68 6.54 6.99
C GLU A 229 -9.39 6.70 7.82
N PHE A 230 -8.25 6.97 7.17
CA PHE A 230 -6.98 7.06 7.86
C PHE A 230 -6.93 8.27 8.80
N VAL A 231 -7.29 9.47 8.33
CA VAL A 231 -7.27 10.71 9.12
C VAL A 231 -8.14 10.59 10.37
N ASN A 232 -9.32 9.96 10.25
CA ASN A 232 -10.26 9.83 11.37
C ASN A 232 -9.98 8.63 12.30
N SER A 233 -8.97 7.81 12.00
CA SER A 233 -8.60 6.64 12.81
C SER A 233 -7.62 6.97 13.94
N ASN A 234 -7.51 6.09 14.96
CA ASN A 234 -6.51 6.23 16.03
C ASN A 234 -5.06 6.07 15.55
N ARG A 235 -4.84 5.53 14.35
CA ARG A 235 -3.53 5.36 13.73
C ARG A 235 -3.11 6.59 12.90
N GLY A 236 -4.07 7.31 12.32
CA GLY A 236 -3.80 8.57 11.61
C GLY A 236 -3.71 9.78 12.54
N MET A 237 -4.60 9.87 13.53
CA MET A 237 -4.70 11.04 14.41
C MET A 237 -5.27 10.73 15.78
N GLN A 238 -4.68 11.32 16.82
CA GLN A 238 -5.18 11.29 18.19
C GLN A 238 -5.17 12.68 18.80
N VAL A 239 -6.22 13.00 19.55
CA VAL A 239 -6.31 14.23 20.34
C VAL A 239 -6.09 13.85 21.81
N LYS A 240 -5.02 14.35 22.44
CA LYS A 240 -4.73 14.08 23.86
C LYS A 240 -4.50 15.38 24.63
N GLY A 241 -5.31 15.62 25.65
CA GLY A 241 -5.25 16.86 26.44
C GLY A 241 -5.94 18.04 25.75
N LYS A 242 -5.58 19.26 26.14
CA LYS A 242 -6.13 20.49 25.52
C LYS A 242 -5.24 20.92 24.35
N ASN A 243 -5.84 21.10 23.17
CA ASN A 243 -5.22 21.68 21.96
C ASN A 243 -3.94 21.01 21.47
N LYS A 244 -3.73 19.72 21.77
CA LYS A 244 -2.56 18.95 21.30
C LYS A 244 -2.99 17.85 20.35
N LEU A 245 -2.50 17.95 19.13
CA LEU A 245 -2.74 16.97 18.07
C LEU A 245 -1.54 16.02 17.96
N TYR A 246 -1.81 14.73 17.93
CA TYR A 246 -0.81 13.71 17.67
C TYR A 246 -1.15 13.06 16.33
N LEU A 247 -0.17 12.97 15.45
CA LEU A 247 -0.34 12.48 14.09
C LEU A 247 0.56 11.28 13.82
N SER A 248 0.17 10.50 12.80
CA SER A 248 0.97 9.39 12.30
C SER A 248 2.35 9.83 11.85
N LEU A 249 3.35 9.02 12.18
CA LEU A 249 4.69 9.15 11.63
C LEU A 249 4.70 8.94 10.10
N TYR A 250 3.67 8.30 9.54
CA TYR A 250 3.46 8.17 8.11
C TYR A 250 3.49 9.52 7.37
N TYR A 251 2.88 10.57 7.93
CA TYR A 251 2.86 11.89 7.28
C TYR A 251 4.26 12.46 7.08
N LYS A 252 5.22 12.14 7.96
CA LYS A 252 6.62 12.55 7.78
C LYS A 252 7.22 12.00 6.49
N GLN A 253 6.83 10.78 6.12
CA GLN A 253 7.32 10.11 4.90
C GLN A 253 6.76 10.76 3.63
N THR A 254 5.69 11.55 3.77
CA THR A 254 5.01 12.27 2.70
C THR A 254 5.41 13.73 2.62
N GLU A 255 6.40 14.17 3.40
CA GLU A 255 6.84 15.58 3.49
C GLU A 255 7.14 16.19 2.11
N ALA A 256 7.69 15.41 1.17
CA ALA A 256 7.98 15.87 -0.18
C ALA A 256 6.75 16.36 -0.99
N LEU A 257 5.54 15.99 -0.59
CA LEU A 257 4.29 16.44 -1.20
C LEU A 257 3.96 17.90 -0.87
N PHE A 258 4.56 18.45 0.18
CA PHE A 258 4.24 19.76 0.71
C PHE A 258 5.45 20.69 0.61
N ASP A 259 5.22 21.95 0.22
CA ASP A 259 6.29 22.96 0.19
C ASP A 259 6.43 23.63 1.57
N ASP A 260 5.29 23.82 2.25
CA ASP A 260 5.22 24.24 3.66
C ASP A 260 4.54 23.11 4.44
N PHE A 261 5.35 22.14 4.88
CA PHE A 261 4.88 20.89 5.45
C PHE A 261 3.92 21.08 6.62
N GLU A 262 4.26 21.93 7.59
CA GLU A 262 3.44 22.07 8.79
C GLU A 262 2.06 22.69 8.49
N ASN A 263 2.01 23.80 7.76
CA ASN A 263 0.75 24.48 7.49
C ASN A 263 -0.11 23.71 6.48
N GLN A 264 0.50 23.17 5.42
CA GLN A 264 -0.25 22.44 4.40
C GLN A 264 -0.73 21.08 4.91
N LEU A 265 0.04 20.38 5.74
CA LEU A 265 -0.42 19.14 6.36
C LEU A 265 -1.58 19.40 7.32
N LYS A 266 -1.52 20.46 8.13
CA LYS A 266 -2.62 20.82 9.04
C LYS A 266 -3.91 21.09 8.25
N ASN A 267 -3.84 21.91 7.20
CA ASN A 267 -4.99 22.20 6.33
C ASN A 267 -5.52 20.93 5.65
N HIS A 268 -4.60 20.08 5.15
CA HIS A 268 -4.97 18.82 4.54
C HIS A 268 -5.73 17.92 5.51
N ILE A 269 -5.24 17.77 6.75
CA ILE A 269 -5.92 16.99 7.78
C ILE A 269 -7.30 17.59 8.08
N GLU A 270 -7.40 18.92 8.23
CA GLU A 270 -8.66 19.61 8.48
C GLU A 270 -9.72 19.32 7.40
N ASP A 271 -9.32 19.24 6.13
CA ASP A 271 -10.20 18.95 4.99
C ASP A 271 -10.81 17.54 5.04
N TYR A 272 -10.09 16.56 5.60
CA TYR A 272 -10.53 15.15 5.68
C TYR A 272 -11.01 14.74 7.09
N THR A 273 -11.01 15.67 8.06
CA THR A 273 -11.46 15.37 9.41
C THR A 273 -12.97 15.54 9.54
N GLU A 274 -13.64 14.58 10.17
CA GLU A 274 -15.09 14.58 10.38
C GLU A 274 -15.48 14.92 11.84
N GLY A 275 -16.67 15.48 12.01
CA GLY A 275 -17.34 15.62 13.32
C GLY A 275 -16.56 16.42 14.37
N ASP A 276 -16.56 15.94 15.62
CA ASP A 276 -15.94 16.61 16.77
C ASP A 276 -14.41 16.75 16.65
N LEU A 277 -13.79 15.91 15.83
CA LEU A 277 -12.35 15.96 15.59
C LEU A 277 -11.97 17.21 14.78
N LYS A 278 -12.85 17.70 13.91
CA LYS A 278 -12.58 18.90 13.10
C LYS A 278 -12.33 20.12 13.99
N ASN A 279 -13.20 20.35 14.97
CA ASN A 279 -13.02 21.41 15.96
C ASN A 279 -11.70 21.26 16.74
N SER A 280 -11.28 20.02 17.00
CA SER A 280 -10.02 19.74 17.70
C SER A 280 -8.79 20.07 16.85
N VAL A 281 -8.86 19.87 15.53
CA VAL A 281 -7.81 20.23 14.57
C VAL A 281 -7.73 21.75 14.40
N GLU A 282 -8.88 22.42 14.26
CA GLU A 282 -8.95 23.88 14.16
C GLU A 282 -8.33 24.58 15.39
N LEU A 283 -8.64 24.08 16.59
CA LEU A 283 -8.16 24.62 17.87
C LEU A 283 -6.71 24.22 18.22
N ALA A 284 -6.10 23.27 17.49
CA ALA A 284 -4.75 22.83 17.79
C ALA A 284 -3.72 23.87 17.34
N ASP A 285 -2.90 24.36 18.28
CA ASP A 285 -1.82 25.32 17.97
C ASP A 285 -0.65 24.64 17.25
N ASN A 286 -0.41 23.36 17.55
CA ASN A 286 0.63 22.54 16.95
C ASN A 286 0.23 21.06 16.92
N PHE A 287 0.98 20.28 16.14
CA PHE A 287 0.90 18.84 16.13
C PHE A 287 2.25 18.20 16.43
N GLN A 288 2.21 16.97 16.92
CA GLN A 288 3.38 16.12 17.11
C GLN A 288 3.25 14.86 16.26
N LEU A 289 4.26 14.55 15.45
CA LEU A 289 4.36 13.28 14.75
C LEU A 289 4.90 12.22 15.72
N SER A 290 4.06 11.31 16.19
CA SER A 290 4.48 10.29 17.16
C SER A 290 3.66 9.00 17.16
N ILE A 291 2.57 8.93 16.39
CA ILE A 291 1.79 7.70 16.31
C ILE A 291 2.52 6.77 15.34
N ASP A 292 3.03 5.66 15.85
CA ASP A 292 3.60 4.59 15.05
C ASP A 292 2.99 3.24 15.45
N ASP A 293 2.76 2.41 14.44
CA ASP A 293 2.44 1.01 14.63
C ASP A 293 2.99 0.22 13.46
N TRP A 294 4.26 -0.19 13.61
CA TRP A 294 4.99 -1.00 12.64
C TRP A 294 4.59 -2.48 12.67
N GLY A 295 3.61 -2.85 13.50
CA GLY A 295 3.07 -4.20 13.50
C GLY A 295 2.50 -4.57 12.13
N ILE A 296 2.88 -5.74 11.61
CA ILE A 296 2.32 -6.25 10.36
C ILE A 296 0.79 -6.28 10.42
N ASN A 297 0.12 -5.95 9.32
CA ASN A 297 -1.34 -5.92 9.23
C ASN A 297 -1.96 -7.34 9.07
N ASP A 298 -1.52 -8.31 9.87
CA ASP A 298 -2.02 -9.69 9.88
C ASP A 298 -3.17 -9.88 10.88
N LEU A 299 -4.12 -10.76 10.55
CA LEU A 299 -5.16 -11.24 11.46
C LEU A 299 -4.55 -12.04 12.61
N TYR A 300 -3.67 -12.99 12.30
CA TYR A 300 -2.96 -13.78 13.28
C TYR A 300 -1.65 -13.09 13.52
N ARG A 301 -1.65 -12.07 14.39
CA ARG A 301 -0.39 -11.49 14.84
C ARG A 301 0.54 -12.65 15.18
N THR A 302 1.72 -12.71 14.55
CA THR A 302 2.73 -13.75 14.81
C THR A 302 3.23 -13.55 16.25
N GLU A 303 2.41 -13.90 17.25
CA GLU A 303 2.61 -13.49 18.63
C GLU A 303 3.68 -14.37 19.27
N ARG A 304 4.68 -13.74 19.88
CA ARG A 304 5.45 -14.40 20.94
C ARG A 304 4.56 -14.50 22.18
N THR A 305 3.86 -15.62 22.33
CA THR A 305 3.07 -15.91 23.54
C THR A 305 4.01 -16.30 24.69
N PHE A 306 4.17 -15.41 25.67
CA PHE A 306 4.88 -15.73 26.92
C PHE A 306 3.90 -16.28 27.96
N GLY A 307 4.23 -17.42 28.56
CA GLY A 307 3.45 -17.98 29.66
C GLY A 307 2.20 -18.76 29.27
N ALA A 308 1.98 -19.04 27.98
CA ALA A 308 1.06 -20.07 27.56
C ALA A 308 1.74 -21.44 27.75
N SER A 309 1.74 -21.96 28.98
CA SER A 309 1.76 -23.40 29.13
C SER A 309 0.42 -23.91 28.58
N THR A 310 0.38 -24.29 27.30
CA THR A 310 -0.60 -25.30 26.89
C THR A 310 -0.35 -26.48 27.82
N ALA A 311 -1.25 -26.71 28.77
CA ALA A 311 -1.13 -27.84 29.66
C ALA A 311 -1.19 -29.09 28.79
N THR A 312 -0.03 -29.71 28.52
CA THR A 312 0.09 -30.98 27.79
C THR A 312 -0.41 -32.16 28.64
N ASN A 313 -1.03 -31.89 29.79
CA ASN A 313 -1.60 -32.89 30.67
C ASN A 313 -3.04 -33.22 30.22
N ARG A 314 -3.31 -34.52 30.02
CA ARG A 314 -4.60 -35.06 29.53
C ARG A 314 -5.82 -34.57 30.31
N ALA A 315 -5.65 -34.17 31.57
CA ALA A 315 -6.73 -33.65 32.40
C ALA A 315 -7.25 -32.27 31.97
N ALA A 316 -6.43 -31.42 31.35
CA ALA A 316 -6.84 -30.07 30.92
C ALA A 316 -7.61 -30.09 29.58
N LEU A 317 -7.32 -31.05 28.71
CA LEU A 317 -8.02 -31.29 27.44
C LEU A 317 -9.47 -31.76 27.64
N LEU A 318 -9.72 -32.54 28.70
CA LEU A 318 -11.06 -33.08 29.00
C LEU A 318 -12.07 -31.99 29.41
N ASN A 319 -11.59 -30.86 29.96
CA ASN A 319 -12.46 -29.74 30.36
C ASN A 319 -12.70 -28.71 29.25
N ALA A 320 -11.82 -28.66 28.23
CA ALA A 320 -11.95 -27.74 27.10
C ALA A 320 -13.00 -28.19 26.06
N VAL A 321 -13.31 -29.49 26.01
CA VAL A 321 -14.32 -30.05 25.10
C VAL A 321 -15.75 -29.82 25.61
N ALA A 322 -15.95 -29.57 26.91
CA ALA A 322 -17.27 -29.37 27.49
C ALA A 322 -17.83 -27.94 27.32
N SER A 323 -17.04 -26.96 26.86
CA SER A 323 -17.44 -25.56 26.78
C SER A 323 -17.62 -25.00 25.36
N ALA A 324 -17.44 -25.82 24.32
CA ALA A 324 -17.66 -25.42 22.93
C ALA A 324 -18.91 -26.10 22.36
N SER A 325 -20.09 -25.67 22.82
CA SER A 325 -21.35 -25.87 22.09
C SER A 325 -21.96 -24.50 21.86
N GLY A 326 -21.73 -23.93 20.68
CA GLY A 326 -22.15 -22.57 20.35
C GLY A 326 -21.53 -22.05 19.06
N ASP A 327 -22.12 -22.50 17.94
CA ASP A 327 -22.43 -21.71 16.75
C ASP A 327 -21.51 -21.64 15.51
N VAL A 328 -22.20 -21.88 14.39
CA VAL A 328 -22.03 -21.69 12.93
C VAL A 328 -20.63 -21.73 12.32
N GLY A 329 -20.36 -22.86 11.68
CA GLY A 329 -19.32 -22.99 10.66
C GLY A 329 -19.68 -22.24 9.38
N VAL A 330 -18.81 -21.31 9.00
CA VAL A 330 -18.72 -20.81 7.63
C VAL A 330 -17.95 -21.85 6.84
N GLY A 331 -18.63 -22.47 5.88
CA GLY A 331 -18.03 -23.48 5.01
C GLY A 331 -16.83 -22.92 4.29
N ALA A 332 -15.67 -23.56 4.44
CA ALA A 332 -14.51 -23.33 3.62
C ALA A 332 -14.85 -23.72 2.17
N VAL A 333 -15.32 -22.75 1.40
CA VAL A 333 -15.42 -22.87 -0.05
C VAL A 333 -13.98 -23.03 -0.55
N ASN A 334 -13.75 -23.98 -1.45
CA ASN A 334 -12.42 -24.36 -1.89
C ASN A 334 -11.82 -23.27 -2.79
N SER A 335 -11.33 -22.16 -2.19
CA SER A 335 -10.80 -20.98 -2.89
C SER A 335 -9.67 -21.31 -3.86
N SER A 336 -8.96 -22.43 -3.63
CA SER A 336 -7.87 -22.92 -4.48
C SER A 336 -8.31 -23.30 -5.91
N TYR A 337 -9.52 -23.82 -6.09
CA TYR A 337 -10.00 -24.22 -7.43
C TYR A 337 -10.55 -23.04 -8.24
N ILE A 338 -11.13 -22.05 -7.55
CA ILE A 338 -11.65 -20.84 -8.19
C ILE A 338 -10.49 -19.93 -8.63
N SER A 339 -9.43 -19.84 -7.81
CA SER A 339 -8.22 -19.08 -8.19
C SER A 339 -7.52 -19.69 -9.41
N ASP A 340 -7.38 -21.01 -9.49
CA ASP A 340 -6.60 -21.66 -10.55
C ASP A 340 -7.21 -21.43 -11.95
N ALA A 341 -8.53 -21.64 -12.12
CA ALA A 341 -9.20 -21.49 -13.41
C ALA A 341 -9.26 -20.03 -13.92
N PHE A 342 -9.27 -19.06 -13.01
CA PHE A 342 -9.36 -17.64 -13.36
C PHE A 342 -7.98 -17.00 -13.57
N MET A 343 -6.98 -17.39 -12.76
CA MET A 343 -5.59 -16.97 -12.94
C MET A 343 -4.99 -17.46 -14.26
N GLU A 344 -5.42 -18.63 -14.77
CA GLU A 344 -5.06 -19.06 -16.13
C GLU A 344 -5.68 -18.13 -17.20
N ARG A 345 -6.94 -17.72 -17.00
CA ARG A 345 -7.68 -16.90 -17.97
C ARG A 345 -7.16 -15.46 -18.07
N THR A 346 -6.71 -14.87 -16.96
CA THR A 346 -6.23 -13.47 -16.95
C THR A 346 -4.84 -13.33 -17.56
N VAL A 347 -4.00 -14.37 -17.45
CA VAL A 347 -2.70 -14.46 -18.14
C VAL A 347 -2.88 -14.70 -19.64
N GLU A 348 -3.93 -15.41 -20.06
CA GLU A 348 -4.14 -15.82 -21.46
C GLU A 348 -4.87 -14.76 -22.31
N PHE A 349 -5.77 -13.95 -21.73
CA PHE A 349 -6.59 -12.98 -22.49
C PHE A 349 -6.11 -11.51 -22.46
N GLY A 350 -5.09 -11.17 -21.66
CA GLY A 350 -4.56 -9.80 -21.56
C GLY A 350 -5.44 -8.87 -20.73
N ARG A 351 -4.86 -7.78 -20.21
CA ARG A 351 -5.55 -6.84 -19.28
C ARG A 351 -6.52 -5.87 -19.95
N PHE A 352 -6.78 -5.99 -21.25
CA PHE A 352 -7.64 -5.06 -21.98
C PHE A 352 -8.95 -5.75 -22.41
N PRO A 353 -10.11 -5.05 -22.32
CA PRO A 353 -11.36 -5.57 -22.86
C PRO A 353 -11.23 -5.97 -24.35
N PRO A 354 -11.99 -6.97 -24.85
CA PRO A 354 -11.87 -7.44 -26.24
C PRO A 354 -12.02 -6.34 -27.30
N GLU A 355 -12.91 -5.38 -27.06
CA GLU A 355 -13.15 -4.24 -27.94
C GLU A 355 -11.94 -3.28 -28.00
N VAL A 356 -11.35 -3.01 -26.83
CA VAL A 356 -10.13 -2.19 -26.70
C VAL A 356 -8.96 -2.91 -27.35
N TRP A 357 -8.86 -4.23 -27.22
CA TRP A 357 -7.80 -5.03 -27.82
C TRP A 357 -7.74 -4.93 -29.35
N GLU A 358 -8.89 -4.97 -30.03
CA GLU A 358 -8.94 -4.80 -31.48
C GLU A 358 -8.45 -3.42 -31.89
N LYS A 359 -8.88 -2.36 -31.18
CA LYS A 359 -8.39 -0.99 -31.37
C LYS A 359 -6.88 -0.90 -31.13
N LEU A 360 -6.36 -1.48 -30.05
CA LEU A 360 -4.93 -1.51 -29.74
C LEU A 360 -4.11 -2.24 -30.81
N LYS A 361 -4.61 -3.34 -31.36
CA LYS A 361 -3.97 -4.05 -32.47
C LYS A 361 -3.90 -3.19 -33.73
N GLN A 362 -4.96 -2.46 -34.06
CA GLN A 362 -4.96 -1.53 -35.19
C GLN A 362 -3.99 -0.37 -34.96
N LEU A 363 -3.98 0.22 -33.76
CA LEU A 363 -3.05 1.30 -33.38
C LEU A 363 -1.59 0.84 -33.42
N ASN A 364 -1.29 -0.35 -32.91
CA ASN A 364 0.05 -0.91 -32.96
C ASN A 364 0.50 -1.24 -34.40
N THR A 365 -0.41 -1.73 -35.25
CA THR A 365 -0.13 -1.93 -36.69
C THR A 365 0.18 -0.59 -37.35
N LYS A 366 -0.65 0.44 -37.14
CA LYS A 366 -0.42 1.79 -37.65
C LYS A 366 0.88 2.39 -37.13
N ARG A 367 1.24 2.17 -35.86
CA ARG A 367 2.52 2.60 -35.27
C ARG A 367 3.70 1.91 -35.94
N LYS A 368 3.61 0.61 -36.23
CA LYS A 368 4.65 -0.15 -36.94
C LYS A 368 4.79 0.32 -38.40
N GLU A 369 3.67 0.58 -39.08
CA GLU A 369 3.65 1.12 -40.45
C GLU A 369 4.26 2.53 -40.51
N ASN A 370 3.90 3.41 -39.58
CA ASN A 370 4.43 4.78 -39.49
C ASN A 370 5.89 4.83 -39.03
N ARG A 371 6.41 3.78 -38.37
CA ARG A 371 7.83 3.62 -38.05
C ARG A 371 8.65 3.14 -39.27
N GLY A 372 8.03 2.94 -40.44
CA GLY A 372 8.70 2.60 -41.70
C GLY A 372 9.67 3.70 -42.17
N SER A 373 10.88 3.28 -42.51
CA SER A 373 12.08 4.08 -42.80
C SER A 373 11.87 5.38 -43.59
N VAL A 374 12.32 6.51 -43.02
CA VAL A 374 12.69 7.69 -43.82
C VAL A 374 14.01 7.34 -44.52
N LYS A 375 13.96 6.95 -45.80
CA LYS A 375 15.15 6.98 -46.65
C LYS A 375 15.45 8.44 -46.96
N ILE A 376 16.39 9.02 -46.21
CA ILE A 376 16.99 10.31 -46.56
C ILE A 376 17.69 10.09 -47.91
N LYS A 377 17.12 10.66 -48.96
CA LYS A 377 17.77 10.76 -50.27
C LYS A 377 18.53 12.08 -50.23
N ASP A 378 19.82 12.01 -49.95
CA ASP A 378 20.69 13.17 -50.13
C ASP A 378 20.62 13.56 -51.61
N ILE A 379 20.14 14.78 -51.86
CA ILE A 379 20.23 15.38 -53.19
C ILE A 379 21.66 15.92 -53.26
N ASP A 380 22.50 15.26 -54.05
CA ASP A 380 23.82 15.80 -54.40
C ASP A 380 23.63 17.18 -55.04
N SER A 381 24.04 18.21 -54.31
CA SER A 381 24.15 19.57 -54.84
C SER A 381 25.44 19.67 -55.67
N ASN A 382 25.34 19.30 -56.95
CA ASN A 382 26.28 19.71 -57.98
C ASN A 382 25.52 20.32 -59.14
N ASN A 383 25.43 21.66 -59.13
CA ASN A 383 25.56 22.51 -60.32
C ASN A 383 25.89 23.93 -59.90
#